data_AF-A0A378QN14-F1
#
_entry.id   AF-A0A378QN14-F1
#
_cell.length_a   1.000
_cell.length_b   1.000
_cell.length_c   1.000
_cell.angle_alpha   90.00
_cell.angle_beta   90.00
_cell.angle_gamma   90.00
#
_symmetry.space_group_name_H-M   'P 1'
#
loop_
_entity.id
_entity.type
_entity.pdbx_description
1 polymer ?
#
loop_
_entity_poly.entity_id
_entity_poly.type
_entity_poly.pdbx_seq_one_letter_code
_entity_poly.pdbx_strand_id
1 'polypeptide(L)'
;MQLKNPDITVKIEIEHDKMLFIKVRHDGMDGFPMSTQEDVLSLISGEFDAGVASYEFIRRGSRVYYLFFNMGGRTHEIGTKQMAYELWERYSSSHKVRFTTVDFEPVVGEILTKIDDGQMGVVLKRMMMRVASVIAQKNRIEAVVTGEALG
;
A
#
# COMPACT_ATOMS: atom_id res chain seq x y z
N MET A 1 41.14 -19.68 -16.37
CA MET A 1 39.81 -19.03 -16.39
C MET A 1 38.93 -19.70 -15.36
N GLN A 2 38.35 -18.94 -14.43
CA GLN A 2 37.46 -19.46 -13.41
C GLN A 2 36.03 -19.03 -13.73
N LEU A 3 35.15 -20.00 -14.02
CA LEU A 3 33.78 -19.73 -14.45
C LEU A 3 32.79 -19.59 -13.29
N LYS A 4 33.13 -20.12 -12.11
CA LYS A 4 32.34 -20.00 -10.89
C LYS A 4 33.03 -19.03 -9.94
N ASN A 5 32.32 -17.98 -9.51
CA ASN A 5 32.83 -16.92 -8.62
C ASN A 5 34.12 -16.24 -9.14
N PRO A 6 34.10 -15.61 -10.33
CA PRO A 6 35.24 -14.87 -10.83
C PRO A 6 35.45 -13.56 -10.03
N ASP A 7 36.70 -13.14 -9.86
CA ASP A 7 37.03 -11.85 -9.25
C ASP A 7 36.51 -10.65 -10.06
N ILE A 8 36.45 -10.81 -11.39
CA ILE A 8 35.95 -9.79 -12.32
C ILE A 8 35.05 -10.47 -13.37
N THR A 9 33.84 -9.96 -13.52
CA THR A 9 32.93 -10.35 -14.62
C THR A 9 32.83 -9.21 -15.63
N VAL A 10 33.27 -9.44 -16.86
CA VAL A 10 33.08 -8.51 -17.97
C VAL A 10 31.80 -8.86 -18.71
N LYS A 11 30.80 -7.97 -18.69
CA LYS A 11 29.53 -8.15 -19.40
C LYS A 11 29.53 -7.30 -20.67
N ILE A 12 29.35 -7.95 -21.81
CA ILE A 12 29.25 -7.32 -23.12
C ILE A 12 27.90 -7.73 -23.73
N GLU A 13 27.14 -6.75 -24.20
CA GLU A 13 25.92 -6.95 -24.98
C GLU A 13 26.16 -6.45 -26.40
N ILE A 14 25.71 -7.21 -27.41
CA ILE A 14 25.81 -6.82 -28.83
C ILE A 14 24.39 -6.64 -29.34
N GLU A 15 24.06 -5.42 -29.78
CA GLU A 15 22.74 -5.07 -30.28
C GLU A 15 22.89 -4.14 -31.50
N HIS A 16 22.20 -4.44 -32.61
CA HIS A 16 22.24 -3.62 -33.84
C HIS A 16 23.67 -3.24 -34.30
N ASP A 17 24.58 -4.22 -34.35
CA ASP A 17 26.02 -4.05 -34.68
C ASP A 17 26.79 -3.08 -33.77
N LYS A 18 26.27 -2.79 -32.57
CA LYS A 18 26.94 -2.00 -31.54
C LYS A 18 27.30 -2.88 -30.36
N MET A 19 28.51 -2.66 -29.81
CA MET A 19 28.96 -3.29 -28.58
C MET A 19 28.65 -2.36 -27.39
N LEU A 20 27.88 -2.85 -26.42
CA LEU A 20 27.66 -2.22 -25.13
C LEU A 20 28.52 -2.90 -24.07
N PHE A 21 29.38 -2.12 -23.43
CA PHE A 21 30.20 -2.57 -22.31
C PHE A 21 29.52 -2.19 -20.98
N ILE A 22 29.04 -3.19 -20.23
CA ILE A 22 28.32 -2.96 -18.97
C ILE A 22 29.33 -2.98 -17.82
N LYS A 23 29.63 -1.78 -17.30
CA LYS A 23 30.54 -1.61 -16.16
C LYS A 23 29.88 -1.96 -14.81
N VAL A 24 28.63 -1.54 -14.63
CA VAL A 24 27.85 -1.75 -13.40
C VAL A 24 26.39 -1.93 -13.78
N ARG A 25 25.69 -2.85 -13.09
CA ARG A 25 24.24 -2.97 -13.11
C ARG A 25 23.75 -2.77 -11.69
N HIS A 26 22.80 -1.87 -11.52
CA HIS A 26 22.12 -1.66 -10.24
C HIS A 26 20.76 -2.35 -10.32
N ASP A 27 20.44 -3.15 -9.31
CA ASP A 27 19.12 -3.76 -9.22
C ASP A 27 18.10 -2.69 -8.84
N GLY A 28 17.00 -2.67 -9.59
CA GLY A 28 15.84 -1.83 -9.29
C GLY A 28 14.95 -2.49 -8.23
N MET A 29 13.77 -1.91 -8.02
CA MET A 29 12.78 -2.45 -7.07
C MET A 29 12.09 -3.74 -7.54
N ASP A 30 12.36 -4.17 -8.78
CA ASP A 30 11.66 -5.26 -9.46
C ASP A 30 10.14 -4.99 -9.50
N GLY A 31 9.34 -6.01 -9.84
CA GLY A 31 7.88 -5.90 -9.87
C GLY A 31 7.32 -5.36 -11.19
N PHE A 32 6.11 -4.81 -11.13
CA PHE A 32 5.39 -4.36 -12.33
C PHE A 32 5.40 -2.84 -12.48
N PRO A 33 5.35 -2.31 -13.71
CA PRO A 33 5.18 -0.89 -13.91
C PRO A 33 3.90 -0.38 -13.24
N MET A 34 3.97 0.81 -12.65
CA MET A 34 2.83 1.45 -11.98
C MET A 34 1.65 1.63 -12.92
N SER A 35 0.44 1.45 -12.38
CA SER A 35 -0.84 1.56 -13.10
C SER A 35 -1.07 0.51 -14.18
N THR A 36 -0.31 -0.60 -14.18
CA THR A 36 -0.57 -1.75 -15.05
C THR A 36 -1.56 -2.74 -14.45
N GLN A 37 -1.75 -2.70 -13.13
CA GLN A 37 -2.76 -3.47 -12.43
C GLN A 37 -3.92 -2.57 -11.98
N GLU A 38 -4.99 -3.24 -11.57
CA GLU A 38 -6.19 -2.68 -10.96
C GLU A 38 -5.89 -1.78 -9.75
N ASP A 39 -6.75 -0.78 -9.55
CA ASP A 39 -6.60 0.18 -8.46
C ASP A 39 -7.07 -0.45 -7.15
N VAL A 40 -6.38 -0.12 -6.06
CA VAL A 40 -6.70 -0.67 -4.74
C VAL A 40 -6.87 0.42 -3.68
N LEU A 41 -7.75 0.15 -2.71
CA LEU A 41 -7.99 1.00 -1.54
C LEU A 41 -7.37 0.33 -0.31
N SER A 42 -6.27 0.89 0.18
CA SER A 42 -5.59 0.43 1.38
C SER A 42 -6.22 1.04 2.63
N LEU A 43 -6.67 0.18 3.55
CA LEU A 43 -7.03 0.57 4.91
C LEU A 43 -5.77 0.79 5.73
N ILE A 44 -5.45 2.04 6.01
CA ILE A 44 -4.24 2.42 6.75
C ILE A 44 -4.61 2.86 8.17
N SER A 45 -3.91 2.31 9.17
CA SER A 45 -4.11 2.59 10.61
C SER A 45 -2.95 3.39 11.24
N GLY A 46 -1.88 3.64 10.48
CA GLY A 46 -0.61 4.17 10.99
C GLY A 46 0.34 3.09 11.53
N GLU A 47 -0.08 1.82 11.48
CA GLU A 47 0.73 0.66 11.84
C GLU A 47 1.60 0.21 10.67
N PHE A 48 2.75 -0.40 10.99
CA PHE A 48 3.73 -0.86 10.01
C PHE A 48 3.14 -1.83 8.98
N ASP A 49 2.30 -2.77 9.41
CA ASP A 49 1.76 -3.83 8.56
C ASP A 49 0.88 -3.29 7.42
N ALA A 50 0.07 -2.26 7.69
CA ALA A 50 -0.73 -1.61 6.65
C ALA A 50 0.16 -0.87 5.62
N GLY A 51 1.31 -0.36 6.05
CA GLY A 51 2.31 0.23 5.17
C GLY A 51 2.98 -0.79 4.26
N VAL A 52 3.36 -1.93 4.82
CA VAL A 52 3.96 -3.05 4.06
C VAL A 52 2.95 -3.59 3.06
N ALA A 53 1.70 -3.82 3.46
CA ALA A 53 0.64 -4.25 2.55
C ALA A 53 0.45 -3.25 1.39
N SER A 54 0.43 -1.95 1.68
CA SER A 54 0.35 -0.91 0.66
C SER A 54 1.54 -0.96 -0.31
N TYR A 55 2.77 -1.05 0.21
CA TYR A 55 3.98 -1.17 -0.60
C TYR A 55 3.97 -2.40 -1.51
N GLU A 56 3.53 -3.56 -1.01
CA GLU A 56 3.45 -4.78 -1.81
C GLU A 56 2.49 -4.65 -3.00
N PHE A 57 1.40 -3.90 -2.88
CA PHE A 57 0.52 -3.60 -4.02
C PHE A 57 1.12 -2.57 -4.97
N ILE A 58 1.85 -1.56 -4.46
CA ILE A 58 2.61 -0.62 -5.32
C ILE A 58 3.63 -1.39 -6.16
N ARG A 59 4.41 -2.29 -5.53
CA ARG A 59 5.40 -3.13 -6.22
C ARG A 59 4.76 -4.07 -7.24
N ARG A 60 3.51 -4.46 -7.02
CA ARG A 60 2.72 -5.24 -7.98
C ARG A 60 2.11 -4.38 -9.10
N GLY A 61 2.33 -3.07 -9.13
CA GLY A 61 1.90 -2.18 -10.22
C GLY A 61 0.51 -1.58 -10.03
N SER A 62 -0.12 -1.73 -8.86
CA SER A 62 -1.41 -1.09 -8.54
C SER A 62 -1.22 0.35 -8.08
N ARG A 63 -2.16 1.24 -8.42
CA ARG A 63 -2.26 2.55 -7.75
C ARG A 63 -2.98 2.35 -6.43
N VAL A 64 -2.32 2.75 -5.34
CA VAL A 64 -2.84 2.60 -3.98
C VAL A 64 -3.47 3.91 -3.51
N TYR A 65 -4.77 3.89 -3.31
CA TYR A 65 -5.52 4.92 -2.61
C TYR A 65 -5.56 4.59 -1.12
N TYR A 66 -5.60 5.61 -0.26
CA TYR A 66 -5.54 5.41 1.19
C TYR A 66 -6.86 5.80 1.85
N LEU A 67 -7.33 4.96 2.78
CA LEU A 67 -8.49 5.22 3.63
C LEU A 67 -8.10 5.06 5.10
N PHE A 68 -8.28 6.13 5.87
CA PHE A 68 -8.06 6.18 7.30
C PHE A 68 -9.40 6.36 8.04
N PHE A 69 -9.64 5.53 9.05
CA PHE A 69 -10.79 5.67 9.95
C PHE A 69 -10.35 6.41 11.21
N ASN A 70 -10.80 7.65 11.35
CA ASN A 70 -10.50 8.47 12.52
C ASN A 70 -11.48 8.13 13.66
N MET A 71 -10.97 7.65 14.78
CA MET A 71 -11.76 7.28 15.97
C MET A 71 -11.66 8.33 17.09
N GLY A 72 -11.44 9.60 16.74
CA GLY A 72 -11.44 10.73 17.70
C GLY A 72 -10.07 11.37 17.96
N GLY A 73 -9.07 11.12 17.11
CA GLY A 73 -7.68 11.56 17.35
C GLY A 73 -7.03 12.25 16.15
N ARG A 74 -6.97 13.59 16.15
CA ARG A 74 -6.29 14.39 15.10
C ARG A 74 -4.81 14.06 14.95
N THR A 75 -4.13 13.70 16.04
CA THR A 75 -2.71 13.33 16.02
C THR A 75 -2.48 12.04 15.24
N HIS A 76 -3.38 11.06 15.37
CA HIS A 76 -3.29 9.78 14.64
C HIS A 76 -3.52 9.98 13.13
N GLU A 77 -4.41 10.89 12.75
CA GLU A 77 -4.61 11.25 11.34
C GLU A 77 -3.36 11.85 10.71
N ILE A 78 -2.70 12.79 11.41
CA ILE A 78 -1.47 13.44 10.90
C ILE A 78 -0.35 12.43 10.71
N GLY A 79 -0.09 11.58 11.72
CA GLY A 79 0.95 10.55 11.63
C GLY A 79 0.70 9.55 10.51
N THR A 80 -0.55 9.09 10.39
CA THR A 80 -0.94 8.14 9.34
C THR A 80 -0.85 8.75 7.95
N LYS A 81 -1.23 10.02 7.81
CA LYS A 81 -1.13 10.75 6.54
C LYS A 81 0.33 10.97 6.14
N GLN A 82 1.21 11.27 7.11
CA GLN A 82 2.65 11.41 6.86
C GLN A 82 3.25 10.08 6.36
N MET A 83 2.90 8.96 7.01
CA MET A 83 3.31 7.63 6.59
C MET A 83 2.83 7.30 5.16
N ALA A 84 1.56 7.56 4.85
CA ALA A 84 1.02 7.36 3.50
C ALA A 84 1.71 8.26 2.45
N TYR A 85 2.02 9.50 2.83
CA TYR A 85 2.75 10.44 1.99
C TYR A 85 4.17 9.92 1.67
N GLU A 86 4.91 9.44 2.67
CA GLU A 86 6.27 8.91 2.47
C GLU A 86 6.30 7.68 1.57
N LEU A 87 5.34 6.75 1.75
CA LEU A 87 5.18 5.61 0.85
C LEU A 87 4.87 6.07 -0.58
N TRP A 88 3.97 7.03 -0.73
CA TRP A 88 3.62 7.59 -2.03
C TRP A 88 4.81 8.29 -2.70
N GLU A 89 5.46 9.21 -1.99
CA GLU A 89 6.58 10.01 -2.48
C GLU A 89 7.73 9.13 -2.98
N ARG A 90 8.05 8.09 -2.21
CA ARG A 90 9.17 7.19 -2.51
C ARG A 90 8.89 6.19 -3.63
N TYR A 91 7.66 5.68 -3.74
CA TYR A 91 7.37 4.51 -4.58
C TYR A 91 6.33 4.72 -5.67
N SER A 92 5.52 5.80 -5.60
CA SER A 92 4.40 6.01 -6.53
C SER A 92 4.14 7.49 -6.88
N SER A 93 5.13 8.36 -6.68
CA SER A 93 5.03 9.81 -6.92
C SER A 93 4.71 10.21 -8.36
N SER A 94 4.90 9.29 -9.31
CA SER A 94 4.49 9.45 -10.71
C SER A 94 2.97 9.48 -10.92
N HIS A 95 2.17 9.03 -9.94
CA HIS A 95 0.71 8.93 -10.05
C HIS A 95 0.01 9.65 -8.90
N LYS A 96 -1.06 10.40 -9.22
CA LYS A 96 -1.87 11.07 -8.20
C LYS A 96 -2.79 10.08 -7.50
N VAL A 97 -2.72 10.03 -6.19
CA VAL A 97 -3.58 9.20 -5.33
C VAL A 97 -4.36 10.09 -4.36
N ARG A 98 -5.37 9.51 -3.70
CA ARG A 98 -6.16 10.21 -2.68
C ARG A 98 -5.93 9.58 -1.31
N PHE A 99 -5.88 10.43 -0.30
CA PHE A 99 -5.99 10.03 1.10
C PHE A 99 -7.35 10.48 1.62
N THR A 100 -8.19 9.53 2.03
CA THR A 100 -9.55 9.78 2.53
C THR A 100 -9.61 9.49 4.03
N THR A 101 -10.06 10.47 4.80
CA THR A 101 -10.37 10.30 6.23
C THR A 101 -11.87 10.14 6.40
N VAL A 102 -12.31 9.13 7.15
CA VAL A 102 -13.70 8.97 7.60
C VAL A 102 -13.75 9.15 9.11
N ASP A 103 -14.60 10.05 9.59
CA ASP A 103 -14.93 10.13 11.01
C ASP A 103 -15.76 8.91 11.42
N PHE A 104 -15.20 8.12 12.32
CA PHE A 104 -15.75 6.86 12.82
C PHE A 104 -16.07 6.91 14.31
N GLU A 105 -15.80 8.03 14.98
CA GLU A 105 -16.07 8.22 16.41
C GLU A 105 -17.55 7.96 16.77
N PRO A 106 -18.55 8.46 16.01
CA PRO A 106 -19.95 8.18 16.31
C PRO A 106 -20.30 6.68 16.19
N VAL A 107 -19.68 5.98 15.24
CA VAL A 107 -19.91 4.54 15.03
C VAL A 107 -19.34 3.73 16.19
N VAL A 108 -18.15 4.12 16.68
CA VAL A 108 -17.53 3.50 17.86
C VAL A 108 -18.41 3.70 19.09
N GLY A 109 -18.94 4.92 19.30
CA GLY A 109 -19.86 5.21 20.42
C GLY A 109 -21.14 4.36 20.40
N GLU A 110 -21.71 4.13 19.22
CA GLU A 110 -22.87 3.23 19.05
C GLU A 110 -22.52 1.77 19.34
N ILE A 111 -21.35 1.30 18.91
CA ILE A 111 -20.89 -0.08 19.18
C ILE A 111 -20.70 -0.29 20.68
N LEU A 112 -20.06 0.67 21.38
CA LEU A 112 -19.82 0.64 22.83
C LEU A 112 -21.11 0.54 23.66
N THR A 113 -22.24 1.05 23.14
CA THR A 113 -23.50 1.10 23.88
C THR A 113 -24.47 -0.03 23.54
N LYS A 114 -24.33 -0.66 22.37
CA LYS A 114 -25.32 -1.60 21.82
C LYS A 114 -24.80 -3.02 21.60
N ILE A 115 -23.50 -3.25 21.64
CA ILE A 115 -22.88 -4.54 21.30
C ILE A 115 -22.20 -5.12 22.54
N ASP A 116 -22.37 -6.43 22.74
CA ASP A 116 -21.65 -7.18 23.77
C ASP A 116 -20.12 -7.10 23.56
N ASP A 117 -19.37 -6.95 24.64
CA ASP A 117 -17.92 -6.75 24.64
C ASP A 117 -17.19 -7.81 23.79
N GLY A 118 -17.66 -9.07 23.80
CA GLY A 118 -17.06 -10.16 23.05
C GLY A 118 -17.17 -10.04 21.53
N GLN A 119 -18.06 -9.18 21.01
CA GLN A 119 -18.32 -9.00 19.57
C GLN A 119 -17.94 -7.61 19.05
N MET A 120 -17.59 -6.67 19.92
CA MET A 120 -17.31 -5.28 19.54
C MET A 120 -16.27 -5.15 18.43
N GLY A 121 -15.12 -5.82 18.56
CA GLY A 121 -14.05 -5.76 17.57
C GLY A 121 -14.48 -6.29 16.19
N VAL A 122 -15.28 -7.37 16.17
CA VAL A 122 -15.81 -7.95 14.93
C VAL A 122 -16.82 -7.01 14.29
N VAL A 123 -17.73 -6.42 15.07
CA VAL A 123 -18.72 -5.46 14.55
C VAL A 123 -18.03 -4.20 14.02
N LEU A 124 -17.02 -3.69 14.73
CA LEU A 124 -16.23 -2.54 14.31
C LEU A 124 -15.58 -2.78 12.94
N LYS A 125 -14.82 -3.88 12.80
CA LYS A 125 -14.18 -4.24 11.52
C LYS A 125 -15.20 -4.44 10.40
N ARG A 126 -16.35 -5.06 10.68
CA ARG A 126 -17.43 -5.22 9.69
C ARG A 126 -17.98 -3.87 9.22
N MET A 127 -18.14 -2.90 10.11
CA MET A 127 -18.59 -1.55 9.74
C MET A 127 -17.53 -0.81 8.92
N MET A 128 -16.25 -0.92 9.29
CA MET A 128 -15.14 -0.36 8.52
C MET A 128 -15.12 -0.94 7.09
N MET A 129 -15.20 -2.26 6.94
CA MET A 129 -15.22 -2.93 5.63
C MET A 129 -16.42 -2.52 4.77
N ARG A 130 -17.60 -2.31 5.38
CA ARG A 130 -18.78 -1.80 4.67
C ARG A 130 -18.54 -0.40 4.10
N VAL A 131 -17.99 0.51 4.91
CA VAL A 131 -17.67 1.87 4.46
C VAL A 131 -16.58 1.86 3.40
N ALA A 132 -15.52 1.07 3.58
CA ALA A 132 -14.45 0.91 2.62
C ALA A 132 -14.97 0.42 1.26
N SER A 133 -15.87 -0.58 1.26
CA SER A 133 -16.48 -1.10 0.03
C SER A 133 -17.30 -0.04 -0.71
N VAL A 134 -18.07 0.78 0.03
CA VAL A 134 -18.85 1.89 -0.56
C VAL A 134 -17.92 2.95 -1.16
N ILE A 135 -16.83 3.28 -0.48
CA ILE A 135 -15.84 4.24 -0.98
C ILE A 135 -15.13 3.69 -2.23
N ALA A 136 -14.72 2.42 -2.20
CA ALA A 136 -14.08 1.76 -3.34
C ALA A 136 -14.98 1.80 -4.57
N GLN A 137 -16.25 1.38 -4.44
CA GLN A 137 -17.23 1.42 -5.53
C GLN A 137 -17.44 2.83 -6.09
N LYS A 138 -17.57 3.85 -5.23
CA LYS A 138 -17.73 5.26 -5.66
C LYS A 138 -16.53 5.77 -6.45
N ASN A 139 -15.32 5.29 -6.14
CA ASN A 139 -14.09 5.69 -6.80
C ASN A 139 -13.67 4.72 -7.92
N ARG A 140 -14.48 3.69 -8.24
CA ARG A 140 -14.16 2.64 -9.23
C ARG A 140 -12.86 1.91 -8.91
N ILE A 141 -12.65 1.61 -7.64
CA ILE A 141 -11.51 0.86 -7.13
C ILE A 141 -11.96 -0.59 -6.95
N GLU A 142 -11.20 -1.54 -7.50
CA GLU A 142 -11.63 -2.94 -7.61
C GLU A 142 -11.39 -3.76 -6.35
N ALA A 143 -10.41 -3.39 -5.52
CA ALA A 143 -10.09 -4.13 -4.31
C ALA A 143 -9.86 -3.24 -3.07
N VAL A 144 -10.15 -3.82 -1.90
CA VAL A 144 -9.79 -3.27 -0.59
C VAL A 144 -8.65 -4.12 -0.02
N VAL A 145 -7.60 -3.47 0.46
CA VAL A 145 -6.40 -4.10 1.03
C VAL A 145 -6.32 -3.77 2.51
N THR A 146 -5.96 -4.76 3.32
CA THR A 146 -5.70 -4.60 4.76
C THR A 146 -4.33 -5.17 5.11
N GLY A 147 -3.73 -4.68 6.19
CA GLY A 147 -2.47 -5.19 6.73
C GLY A 147 -2.64 -6.39 7.67
N GLU A 148 -3.79 -7.06 7.67
CA GLU A 148 -4.04 -8.15 8.61
C GLU A 148 -3.22 -9.40 8.23
N ALA A 149 -2.47 -9.92 9.20
CA ALA A 149 -1.77 -11.18 9.10
C ALA A 149 -2.58 -12.31 9.76
N LEU A 150 -2.41 -13.55 9.28
CA LEU A 150 -2.97 -14.74 9.92
C LEU A 150 -2.24 -15.01 11.25
N GLY A 151 -2.97 -15.09 12.36
CA GLY A 151 -2.46 -15.36 13.70
C GLY A 151 -3.56 -15.58 14.73
#